data_AF-E5VKL9-F1
#
_entry.id   AF-E5VKL9-F1
#
_cell.length_a   1.000
_cell.length_b   1.000
_cell.length_c   1.000
_cell.angle_alpha   90.00
_cell.angle_beta   90.00
_cell.angle_gamma   90.00
#
_symmetry.space_group_name_H-M   'P 1'
#
loop_
_entity.id
_entity.type
_entity.pdbx_description
1 polymer ?
#
loop_
_entity_poly.entity_id
_entity_poly.type
_entity_poly.pdbx_seq_one_letter_code
_entity_poly.pdbx_strand_id
1 'polypeptide(L)'
;MLQTTIAVKKSEQREILLGALTEISDGDPLLKYYVDTTTHEIILSFLGNVQMEVICAILEEKYHVEAEIKEPTVIYMERPLRKAEYTIHIEVPPNPFWASVGLSIEPLPIGSGVQYESRVSLGYLNQSFQNAVMEGVLYGCEQGLYGWKVTDCKICFEYGLYYSPVSTPADFRLLSPIVLEQALKKAGTELLEPYLHFEIYAPQEYLSRAYHDAPRYCADIVSTQIKNDEVILKGEIPARCIQEYRNDLTYFTNGQGVCLTELKGYQTAIGKFICQPRRPNSRIDKVRHMFHKLD
;
A
#
# COMPACT_ATOMS: atom_id res chain seq x y z
N MET A 1 -0.88 8.17 6.39
CA MET A 1 0.42 8.20 5.67
C MET A 1 0.13 8.61 4.24
N LEU A 2 0.67 9.76 3.85
CA LEU A 2 0.62 10.29 2.50
C LEU A 2 1.84 9.78 1.74
N GLN A 3 1.68 9.61 0.44
CA GLN A 3 2.76 9.30 -0.48
C GLN A 3 2.80 10.31 -1.61
N THR A 4 4.00 10.74 -1.96
CA THR A 4 4.23 11.53 -3.16
C THR A 4 5.42 11.00 -3.94
N THR A 5 5.46 11.32 -5.22
CA THR A 5 6.65 11.16 -6.04
C THR A 5 7.48 12.42 -5.94
N ILE A 6 8.76 12.25 -5.62
CA ILE A 6 9.76 13.32 -5.65
C ILE A 6 10.72 13.08 -6.82
N ALA A 7 10.97 14.14 -7.60
CA ALA A 7 11.90 14.13 -8.71
C ALA A 7 12.86 15.31 -8.59
N VAL A 8 14.06 15.17 -9.15
CA VAL A 8 14.99 16.30 -9.31
C VAL A 8 14.70 17.00 -10.63
N LYS A 9 14.79 18.34 -10.65
CA LYS A 9 14.73 19.09 -11.92
C LYS A 9 15.90 18.75 -12.85
N LYS A 10 17.07 18.50 -12.26
CA LYS A 10 18.30 18.15 -12.97
C LYS A 10 18.69 16.71 -12.64
N SER A 11 18.72 15.83 -13.64
CA SER A 11 19.04 14.41 -13.46
C SER A 11 20.37 14.16 -12.73
N GLU A 12 21.33 15.07 -12.87
CA GLU A 12 22.64 15.02 -12.20
C GLU A 12 22.55 15.10 -10.66
N GLN A 13 21.48 15.71 -10.13
CA GLN A 13 21.28 15.86 -8.69
C GLN A 13 20.62 14.64 -8.05
N ARG A 14 20.28 13.61 -8.81
CA ARG A 14 19.56 12.43 -8.32
C ARG A 14 20.32 11.69 -7.21
N GLU A 15 21.63 11.55 -7.34
CA GLU A 15 22.46 10.88 -6.32
C GLU A 15 22.51 11.69 -5.03
N ILE A 16 22.62 13.03 -5.14
CA ILE A 16 22.60 13.95 -4.01
C ILE A 16 21.24 13.88 -3.30
N LEU A 17 20.14 13.83 -4.05
CA LEU A 17 18.80 13.67 -3.50
C LEU A 17 18.67 12.36 -2.70
N LEU A 18 19.14 11.23 -3.26
CA LEU A 18 19.08 9.94 -2.57
C LEU A 18 19.89 9.96 -1.26
N GLY A 19 21.09 10.54 -1.29
CA GLY A 19 21.90 10.73 -0.09
C GLY A 19 21.20 11.60 0.95
N ALA A 20 20.63 12.73 0.53
CA ALA A 20 19.90 13.63 1.41
C ALA A 20 18.67 12.96 2.03
N LEU A 21 17.86 12.26 1.24
CA LEU A 21 16.69 11.52 1.74
C LEU A 21 17.07 10.41 2.71
N THR A 22 18.24 9.78 2.54
CA THR A 22 18.77 8.80 3.51
C THR A 22 19.02 9.47 4.85
N GLU A 23 19.78 10.57 4.86
CA GLU A 23 20.13 11.31 6.08
C GLU A 23 18.89 11.89 6.78
N ILE A 24 17.92 12.41 6.02
CA ILE A 24 16.68 12.94 6.58
C ILE A 24 15.81 11.81 7.15
N SER A 25 15.71 10.65 6.46
CA SER A 25 14.94 9.49 6.94
C SER A 25 15.55 8.87 8.21
N ASP A 26 16.87 8.91 8.36
CA ASP A 26 17.55 8.50 9.60
C ASP A 26 17.22 9.44 10.78
N GLY A 27 16.96 10.72 10.50
CA GLY A 27 16.57 11.72 11.50
C GLY A 27 15.08 11.69 11.88
N ASP A 28 14.22 11.25 10.97
CA ASP A 28 12.77 11.16 11.16
C ASP A 28 12.24 9.77 10.76
N PRO A 29 12.00 8.85 11.73
CA PRO A 29 11.51 7.49 11.45
C PRO A 29 10.14 7.41 10.77
N LEU A 30 9.37 8.51 10.80
CA LEU A 30 8.05 8.61 10.17
C LEU A 30 8.17 9.02 8.69
N LEU A 31 9.33 9.53 8.29
CA LEU A 31 9.69 9.74 6.89
C LEU A 31 10.35 8.48 6.34
N LYS A 32 9.73 7.89 5.32
CA LYS A 32 10.30 6.74 4.60
C LYS A 32 10.33 7.02 3.13
N TYR A 33 11.40 6.64 2.47
CA TYR A 33 11.46 6.68 1.01
C TYR A 33 11.85 5.31 0.45
N TYR A 34 11.42 5.05 -0.78
CA TYR A 34 11.90 3.93 -1.56
C TYR A 34 11.96 4.32 -3.04
N VAL A 35 12.81 3.61 -3.79
CA VAL A 35 12.91 3.78 -5.23
C VAL A 35 12.12 2.67 -5.89
N ASP A 36 11.18 3.02 -6.76
CA ASP A 36 10.43 2.05 -7.54
C ASP A 36 11.37 1.39 -8.56
N THR A 37 11.51 0.06 -8.51
CA THR A 37 12.42 -0.68 -9.39
C THR A 37 11.98 -0.70 -10.85
N THR A 38 10.70 -0.42 -11.13
CA THR A 38 10.14 -0.42 -12.47
C THR A 38 10.17 0.98 -13.07
N THR A 39 9.56 1.96 -12.40
CA THR A 39 9.49 3.33 -12.92
C THR A 39 10.74 4.14 -12.64
N HIS A 40 11.60 3.68 -11.72
CA HIS A 40 12.75 4.43 -11.22
C HIS A 40 12.35 5.78 -10.60
N GLU A 41 11.09 5.93 -10.21
CA GLU A 41 10.62 7.08 -9.46
C GLU A 41 10.99 6.93 -7.98
N ILE A 42 11.24 8.06 -7.32
CA ILE A 42 11.50 8.09 -5.88
C ILE A 42 10.18 8.40 -5.20
N ILE A 43 9.74 7.49 -4.32
CA ILE A 43 8.46 7.61 -3.62
C ILE A 43 8.75 7.93 -2.17
N LEU A 44 8.18 9.03 -1.69
CA LEU A 44 8.33 9.54 -0.34
C LEU A 44 7.03 9.35 0.43
N SER A 45 7.10 8.74 1.61
CA SER A 45 5.98 8.49 2.52
C SER A 45 6.14 9.32 3.78
N PHE A 46 5.12 10.09 4.14
CA PHE A 46 5.15 11.07 5.24
C PHE A 46 3.76 11.26 5.87
N LEU A 47 3.64 12.09 6.91
CA LEU A 47 2.39 12.24 7.68
C LEU A 47 1.56 13.48 7.34
N GLY A 48 2.15 14.56 6.83
CA GLY A 48 1.39 15.78 6.50
C GLY A 48 2.14 16.77 5.62
N ASN A 49 1.40 17.70 5.03
CA ASN A 49 1.94 18.66 4.05
C ASN A 49 3.00 19.60 4.65
N VAL A 50 2.86 19.97 5.92
CA VAL A 50 3.87 20.81 6.61
C VAL A 50 5.22 20.09 6.70
N GLN A 51 5.22 18.78 6.98
CA GLN A 51 6.45 17.98 6.99
C GLN A 51 7.10 17.97 5.61
N MET A 52 6.30 17.89 4.53
CA MET A 52 6.78 17.95 3.15
C MET A 52 7.41 19.31 2.81
N GLU A 53 6.77 20.42 3.20
CA GLU A 53 7.31 21.77 3.01
C GLU A 53 8.66 21.96 3.72
N VAL A 54 8.78 21.47 4.95
CA VAL A 54 10.04 21.49 5.70
C VAL A 54 11.11 20.66 5.00
N ILE A 55 10.77 19.48 4.48
CA ILE A 55 11.72 18.64 3.73
C ILE A 55 12.17 19.34 2.45
N CYS A 56 11.27 19.98 1.70
CA CYS A 56 11.64 20.79 0.54
C CYS A 56 12.63 21.90 0.91
N ALA A 57 12.36 22.65 1.98
CA ALA A 57 13.24 23.71 2.44
C ALA A 57 14.63 23.17 2.82
N ILE A 58 14.69 22.03 3.53
CA ILE A 58 15.97 21.39 3.89
C ILE A 58 16.74 20.94 2.64
N LEU A 59 16.06 20.35 1.65
CA LEU A 59 16.69 19.91 0.40
C LEU A 59 17.29 21.09 -0.38
N GLU A 60 16.59 22.23 -0.42
CA GLU A 60 17.08 23.43 -1.10
C GLU A 60 18.20 24.14 -0.31
N GLU A 61 18.03 24.36 0.99
CA GLU A 61 18.96 25.12 1.82
C GLU A 61 20.26 24.36 2.14
N LYS A 62 20.14 23.09 2.55
CA LYS A 62 21.29 22.29 3.02
C LYS A 62 21.96 21.51 1.90
N TYR A 63 21.17 20.97 0.96
CA TYR A 63 21.68 20.08 -0.09
C TYR A 63 21.71 20.73 -1.48
N HIS A 64 21.16 21.95 -1.63
CA HIS A 64 21.08 22.67 -2.91
C HIS A 64 20.42 21.85 -4.04
N VAL A 65 19.43 21.04 -3.66
CA VAL A 65 18.65 20.20 -4.59
C VAL A 65 17.31 20.87 -4.83
N GLU A 66 17.04 21.22 -6.09
CA GLU A 66 15.71 21.66 -6.51
C GLU A 66 14.84 20.43 -6.82
N ALA A 67 13.98 20.07 -5.87
CA ALA A 67 13.08 18.94 -5.99
C ALA A 67 11.69 19.39 -6.47
N GLU A 68 11.11 18.62 -7.39
CA GLU A 68 9.71 18.72 -7.80
C GLU A 68 8.92 17.60 -7.15
N ILE A 69 7.82 17.96 -6.48
CA ILE A 69 6.96 17.04 -5.76
C ILE A 69 5.57 17.04 -6.39
N LYS A 70 5.03 15.83 -6.62
CA LYS A 70 3.64 15.67 -7.11
C LYS A 70 2.64 15.82 -5.96
N GLU A 71 1.35 15.90 -6.28
CA GLU A 71 0.32 15.93 -5.25
C GLU A 71 0.35 14.65 -4.39
N PRO A 72 0.34 14.79 -3.05
CA PRO A 72 0.35 13.64 -2.16
C PRO A 72 -0.97 12.87 -2.22
N THR A 73 -0.86 11.55 -2.26
CA THR A 73 -1.99 10.62 -2.30
C THR A 73 -1.99 9.71 -1.08
N VAL A 74 -3.17 9.23 -0.70
CA VAL A 74 -3.31 8.25 0.39
C VAL A 74 -3.00 6.86 -0.15
N ILE A 75 -2.18 6.10 0.58
CA ILE A 75 -1.82 4.73 0.21
C ILE A 75 -2.95 3.80 0.64
N TYR A 76 -3.67 3.24 -0.32
CA TYR A 76 -4.63 2.16 -0.05
C TYR A 76 -3.95 0.80 -0.14
N MET A 77 -4.61 -0.20 0.43
CA MET A 77 -4.29 -1.61 0.23
C MET A 77 -5.51 -2.36 -0.26
N GLU A 78 -5.32 -3.53 -0.85
CA GLU A 78 -6.41 -4.41 -1.29
C GLU A 78 -6.47 -5.65 -0.42
N ARG A 79 -7.67 -6.10 -0.09
CA ARG A 79 -7.91 -7.34 0.64
C ARG A 79 -8.97 -8.17 -0.09
N PRO A 80 -8.79 -9.50 -0.27
CA PRO A 80 -9.83 -10.34 -0.84
C PRO A 80 -11.05 -10.40 0.08
N LEU A 81 -12.25 -10.49 -0.48
CA LEU A 81 -13.51 -10.52 0.30
C LEU A 81 -13.90 -11.92 0.78
N ARG A 82 -13.55 -12.95 0.01
CA ARG A 82 -13.95 -14.35 0.25
C ARG A 82 -12.89 -15.29 -0.28
N LYS A 83 -12.99 -16.55 0.14
CA LYS A 83 -12.18 -17.63 -0.41
C LYS A 83 -12.45 -17.78 -1.91
N ALA A 84 -11.39 -17.87 -2.70
CA ALA A 84 -11.47 -18.23 -4.11
C ALA A 84 -10.27 -19.07 -4.52
N GLU A 85 -10.49 -19.90 -5.53
CA GLU A 85 -9.44 -20.70 -6.16
C GLU A 85 -9.48 -20.48 -7.66
N TYR A 86 -8.30 -20.48 -8.26
CA TYR A 86 -8.13 -20.39 -9.70
C TYR A 86 -6.94 -21.21 -10.14
N THR A 87 -7.10 -21.92 -11.26
CA THR A 87 -6.05 -22.75 -11.84
C THR A 87 -5.94 -22.45 -13.32
N ILE A 88 -4.71 -22.19 -13.78
CA ILE A 88 -4.39 -22.12 -15.20
C ILE A 88 -3.62 -23.38 -15.55
N HIS A 89 -4.10 -24.10 -16.56
CA HIS A 89 -3.51 -25.34 -17.04
C HIS A 89 -2.55 -25.07 -18.21
N ILE A 90 -1.50 -25.88 -18.28
CA ILE A 90 -0.58 -25.98 -19.42
C ILE A 90 -1.36 -26.44 -20.66
N GLU A 91 -0.95 -25.99 -21.85
CA GLU A 91 -1.59 -26.34 -23.14
C GLU A 91 -3.07 -25.90 -23.29
N VAL A 92 -3.63 -25.19 -22.31
CA VAL A 92 -4.97 -24.60 -22.40
C VAL A 92 -4.83 -23.11 -22.76
N PRO A 93 -5.27 -22.68 -23.96
CA PRO A 93 -5.29 -21.27 -24.31
C PRO A 93 -6.08 -20.45 -23.27
N PRO A 94 -5.61 -19.26 -22.87
CA PRO A 94 -4.56 -18.46 -23.50
C PRO A 94 -3.17 -18.60 -22.87
N ASN A 95 -2.93 -19.63 -22.04
CA ASN A 95 -1.66 -19.81 -21.35
C ASN A 95 -0.50 -20.03 -22.33
N PRO A 96 0.49 -19.10 -22.41
CA PRO A 96 1.63 -19.24 -23.31
C PRO A 96 2.80 -20.01 -22.68
N PHE A 97 2.70 -20.38 -21.40
CA PHE A 97 3.78 -20.95 -20.62
C PHE A 97 3.68 -22.46 -20.52
N TRP A 98 4.82 -23.13 -20.44
CA TRP A 98 4.91 -24.56 -20.12
C TRP A 98 4.79 -24.81 -18.61
N ALA A 99 3.73 -24.29 -17.99
CA ALA A 99 3.46 -24.47 -16.57
C ALA A 99 1.96 -24.46 -16.31
N SER A 100 1.51 -25.27 -15.35
CA SER A 100 0.22 -25.09 -14.70
C SER A 100 0.43 -24.62 -13.27
N VAL A 101 -0.37 -23.66 -12.83
CA VAL A 101 -0.36 -23.14 -11.47
C VAL A 101 -1.80 -22.99 -10.98
N GLY A 102 -2.10 -23.56 -9.83
CA GLY A 102 -3.36 -23.43 -9.10
C GLY A 102 -3.11 -22.82 -7.73
N LEU A 103 -3.79 -21.70 -7.46
CA LEU A 103 -3.71 -20.96 -6.21
C LEU A 103 -5.09 -20.91 -5.57
N SER A 104 -5.12 -21.05 -4.24
CA SER A 104 -6.26 -20.66 -3.43
C SER A 104 -5.90 -19.41 -2.62
N ILE A 105 -6.84 -18.49 -2.50
CA ILE A 105 -6.72 -17.29 -1.68
C ILE A 105 -7.85 -17.25 -0.67
N GLU A 106 -7.53 -16.88 0.57
CA GLU A 106 -8.47 -16.76 1.67
C GLU A 106 -8.23 -15.44 2.41
N PRO A 107 -9.28 -14.69 2.78
CA PRO A 107 -9.12 -13.50 3.60
C PRO A 107 -8.68 -13.85 5.01
N LEU A 108 -7.74 -13.08 5.54
CA LEU A 108 -7.34 -13.11 6.95
C LEU A 108 -7.87 -11.87 7.68
N PRO A 109 -7.90 -11.88 9.03
CA PRO A 109 -8.18 -10.67 9.81
C PRO A 109 -7.27 -9.50 9.39
N ILE A 110 -7.79 -8.28 9.47
CA ILE A 110 -7.03 -7.08 9.10
C ILE A 110 -5.77 -6.96 9.98
N GLY A 111 -4.63 -6.65 9.37
CA GLY A 111 -3.32 -6.59 10.03
C GLY A 111 -2.58 -7.93 10.10
N SER A 112 -3.11 -9.00 9.51
CA SER A 112 -2.42 -10.31 9.44
C SER A 112 -1.29 -10.35 8.41
N GLY A 113 -1.27 -9.41 7.46
CA GLY A 113 -0.32 -9.40 6.37
C GLY A 113 -0.56 -10.51 5.33
N VAL A 114 0.43 -10.72 4.47
CA VAL A 114 0.38 -11.77 3.44
C VAL A 114 1.03 -13.04 4.00
N GLN A 115 0.29 -14.13 3.99
CA GLN A 115 0.78 -15.46 4.38
C GLN A 115 0.80 -16.36 3.16
N TYR A 116 1.92 -17.04 2.91
CA TYR A 116 2.08 -17.98 1.81
C TYR A 116 2.32 -19.39 2.32
N GLU A 117 1.65 -20.38 1.74
CA GLU A 117 1.82 -21.80 2.04
C GLU A 117 1.90 -22.61 0.74
N SER A 118 2.79 -23.60 0.68
CA SER A 118 2.82 -24.57 -0.42
C SER A 118 2.27 -25.91 0.07
N ARG A 119 1.22 -26.41 -0.60
CA ARG A 119 0.66 -27.76 -0.37
C ARG A 119 1.18 -28.78 -1.38
N VAL A 120 1.94 -28.33 -2.37
CA VAL A 120 2.58 -29.21 -3.35
C VAL A 120 3.82 -29.86 -2.72
N SER A 121 3.88 -31.19 -2.75
CA SER A 121 5.01 -31.95 -2.20
C SER A 121 6.32 -31.62 -2.93
N LEU A 122 7.39 -31.43 -2.16
CA LEU A 122 8.76 -31.22 -2.67
C LEU A 122 9.27 -32.38 -3.53
N GLY A 123 8.75 -33.59 -3.30
CA GLY A 123 9.08 -34.77 -4.11
C GLY A 123 8.45 -34.75 -5.51
N TYR A 124 7.35 -34.00 -5.69
CA TYR A 124 6.66 -33.88 -6.97
C TYR A 124 7.14 -32.66 -7.76
N LEU A 125 7.26 -31.51 -7.10
CA LEU A 125 7.78 -30.28 -7.71
C LEU A 125 8.95 -29.75 -6.89
N ASN A 126 10.12 -29.63 -7.52
CA ASN A 126 11.34 -29.25 -6.81
C ASN A 126 11.23 -27.86 -6.14
N GLN A 127 12.12 -27.62 -5.18
CA GLN A 127 12.14 -26.35 -4.43
C GLN A 127 12.32 -25.12 -5.33
N SER A 128 13.11 -25.21 -6.40
CA SER A 128 13.38 -24.08 -7.30
C SER A 128 12.10 -23.59 -8.01
N PHE A 129 11.24 -24.51 -8.45
CA PHE A 129 9.93 -24.16 -9.03
C PHE A 129 8.99 -23.58 -7.97
N GLN A 130 8.95 -24.17 -6.77
CA GLN A 130 8.10 -23.65 -5.69
C GLN A 130 8.52 -22.25 -5.23
N ASN A 131 9.83 -21.98 -5.15
CA ASN A 131 10.36 -20.65 -4.86
C ASN A 131 9.98 -19.65 -5.96
N ALA A 132 10.04 -20.06 -7.23
CA ALA A 132 9.63 -19.21 -8.33
C ALA A 132 8.14 -18.85 -8.29
N VAL A 133 7.28 -19.78 -7.88
CA VAL A 133 5.85 -19.50 -7.61
C VAL A 133 5.71 -18.48 -6.49
N MET A 134 6.39 -18.69 -5.36
CA MET A 134 6.35 -17.77 -4.23
C MET A 134 6.79 -16.35 -4.62
N GLU A 135 7.91 -16.22 -5.34
CA GLU A 135 8.39 -14.93 -5.87
C GLU A 135 7.35 -14.27 -6.78
N GLY A 136 6.73 -15.03 -7.68
CA GLY A 136 5.69 -14.53 -8.57
C GLY A 136 4.41 -14.11 -7.83
N VAL A 137 4.03 -14.84 -6.77
CA VAL A 137 2.91 -14.49 -5.89
C VAL A 137 3.19 -13.21 -5.13
N LEU A 138 4.37 -13.08 -4.52
CA LEU A 138 4.77 -11.87 -3.79
C LEU A 138 4.80 -10.65 -4.72
N TYR A 139 5.34 -10.82 -5.93
CA TYR A 139 5.28 -9.79 -6.97
C TYR A 139 3.83 -9.42 -7.34
N GLY A 140 2.96 -10.42 -7.52
CA GLY A 140 1.54 -10.17 -7.79
C GLY A 140 0.82 -9.46 -6.64
N CYS A 141 1.26 -9.64 -5.39
CA CYS A 141 0.72 -8.93 -4.23
C CYS A 141 1.13 -7.46 -4.21
N GLU A 142 2.13 -7.01 -4.98
CA GLU A 142 2.47 -5.59 -5.05
C GLU A 142 1.34 -4.77 -5.70
N GLN A 143 0.54 -5.37 -6.59
CA GLN A 143 -0.55 -4.69 -7.30
C GLN A 143 -1.76 -5.60 -7.54
N GLY A 144 -2.84 -5.33 -6.80
CA GLY A 144 -4.14 -5.96 -6.92
C GLY A 144 -4.95 -5.44 -8.11
N LEU A 145 -6.27 -5.61 -8.05
CA LEU A 145 -7.21 -5.26 -9.12
C LEU A 145 -7.35 -3.75 -9.30
N TYR A 146 -7.30 -3.01 -8.20
CA TYR A 146 -7.34 -1.56 -8.17
C TYR A 146 -5.94 -0.93 -8.23
N GLY A 147 -4.90 -1.75 -8.39
CA GLY A 147 -3.51 -1.31 -8.55
C GLY A 147 -2.74 -1.11 -7.25
N TRP A 148 -3.38 -1.37 -6.10
CA TRP A 148 -2.80 -1.20 -4.77
C TRP A 148 -2.21 -2.50 -4.23
N LYS A 149 -1.34 -2.42 -3.23
CA LYS A 149 -0.73 -3.59 -2.61
C LYS A 149 -1.79 -4.47 -1.94
N VAL A 150 -1.77 -5.77 -2.23
CA VAL A 150 -2.63 -6.78 -1.61
C VAL A 150 -2.08 -7.17 -0.24
N THR A 151 -2.95 -7.26 0.77
CA THR A 151 -2.62 -7.64 2.14
C THR A 151 -3.72 -8.48 2.78
N ASP A 152 -3.46 -8.94 4.01
CA ASP A 152 -4.42 -9.62 4.90
C ASP A 152 -5.08 -10.82 4.24
N CYS A 153 -4.26 -11.67 3.65
CA CYS A 153 -4.69 -12.85 2.93
C CYS A 153 -3.72 -14.01 3.09
N LYS A 154 -4.27 -15.23 3.09
CA LYS A 154 -3.54 -16.48 2.98
C LYS A 154 -3.60 -16.97 1.54
N ILE A 155 -2.44 -17.20 0.94
CA ILE A 155 -2.29 -17.71 -0.42
C ILE A 155 -1.69 -19.10 -0.34
N CYS A 156 -2.41 -20.11 -0.82
CA CYS A 156 -1.91 -21.49 -0.85
C CYS A 156 -1.62 -21.91 -2.29
N PHE A 157 -0.43 -22.46 -2.53
CA PHE A 157 -0.11 -23.14 -3.78
C PHE A 157 -0.61 -24.58 -3.71
N GLU A 158 -1.73 -24.83 -4.37
CA GLU A 158 -2.50 -26.08 -4.29
C GLU A 158 -2.08 -27.08 -5.37
N TYR A 159 -1.80 -26.58 -6.59
CA TYR A 159 -1.60 -27.42 -7.76
C TYR A 159 -0.49 -26.87 -8.66
N GLY A 160 0.42 -27.75 -9.08
CA GLY A 160 1.43 -27.44 -10.08
C GLY A 160 1.53 -28.58 -11.09
N LEU A 161 1.81 -28.26 -12.35
CA LEU A 161 2.17 -29.26 -13.37
C LEU A 161 3.23 -28.69 -14.30
N TYR A 162 4.22 -29.51 -14.63
CA TYR A 162 5.32 -29.17 -15.51
C TYR A 162 5.62 -30.33 -16.45
N TYR A 163 6.15 -30.03 -17.62
CA TYR A 163 6.71 -30.99 -18.57
C TYR A 163 8.23 -30.81 -18.68
N SER A 164 8.98 -31.88 -18.42
CA SER A 164 10.41 -31.92 -18.70
C SER A 164 10.64 -32.22 -20.19
N PRO A 165 11.59 -31.55 -20.88
CA PRO A 165 12.54 -30.57 -20.37
C PRO A 165 12.11 -29.10 -20.58
N VAL A 166 10.92 -28.85 -21.12
CA VAL A 166 10.51 -27.53 -21.63
C VAL A 166 10.11 -26.52 -20.54
N SER A 167 9.70 -27.00 -19.37
CA SER A 167 9.21 -26.15 -18.29
C SER A 167 10.35 -25.57 -17.47
N THR A 168 10.33 -24.26 -17.24
CA THR A 168 11.36 -23.55 -16.49
C THR A 168 10.78 -22.88 -15.25
N PRO A 169 11.58 -22.64 -14.19
CA PRO A 169 11.10 -21.86 -13.04
C PRO A 169 10.62 -20.45 -13.43
N ALA A 170 11.15 -19.87 -14.51
CA ALA A 170 10.70 -18.58 -15.02
C ALA A 170 9.23 -18.62 -15.50
N ASP A 171 8.77 -19.74 -16.08
CA ASP A 171 7.39 -19.92 -16.50
C ASP A 171 6.43 -19.84 -15.31
N PHE A 172 6.77 -20.53 -14.22
CA PHE A 172 6.02 -20.48 -12.97
C PHE A 172 6.01 -19.08 -12.35
N ARG A 173 7.16 -18.40 -12.34
CA ARG A 173 7.27 -17.03 -11.82
C ARG A 173 6.37 -16.04 -12.57
N LEU A 174 6.31 -16.15 -13.90
CA LEU A 174 5.50 -15.25 -14.74
C LEU A 174 4.02 -15.60 -14.74
N LEU A 175 3.66 -16.88 -14.59
CA LEU A 175 2.27 -17.33 -14.55
C LEU A 175 1.59 -17.05 -13.20
N SER A 176 2.32 -17.20 -12.09
CA SER A 176 1.78 -17.03 -10.73
C SER A 176 1.04 -15.71 -10.46
N PRO A 177 1.55 -14.51 -10.82
CA PRO A 177 0.83 -13.26 -10.61
C PRO A 177 -0.48 -13.18 -11.41
N ILE A 178 -0.56 -13.87 -12.55
CA ILE A 178 -1.76 -13.91 -13.39
C ILE A 178 -2.83 -14.81 -12.78
N VAL A 179 -2.42 -15.97 -12.25
CA VAL A 179 -3.32 -16.86 -11.49
C VAL A 179 -3.85 -16.14 -10.25
N LEU A 180 -2.98 -15.43 -9.52
CA LEU A 180 -3.36 -14.65 -8.34
C LEU A 180 -4.38 -13.56 -8.71
N GLU A 181 -4.14 -12.82 -9.78
CA GLU A 181 -5.07 -11.81 -10.26
C GLU A 181 -6.45 -12.37 -10.59
N GLN A 182 -6.52 -13.52 -11.26
CA GLN A 182 -7.80 -14.18 -11.57
C GLN A 182 -8.50 -14.71 -10.31
N ALA A 183 -7.73 -15.25 -9.35
CA ALA A 183 -8.27 -15.62 -8.05
C ALA A 183 -8.83 -14.40 -7.30
N LEU A 184 -8.14 -13.25 -7.32
CA LEU A 184 -8.58 -11.99 -6.72
C LEU A 184 -9.85 -11.46 -7.40
N LYS A 185 -9.94 -11.50 -8.74
CA LYS A 185 -11.17 -11.13 -9.49
C LYS A 185 -12.36 -11.98 -9.04
N LYS A 186 -12.17 -13.29 -8.89
CA LYS A 186 -13.22 -14.23 -8.47
C LYS A 186 -13.61 -14.01 -7.00
N ALA A 187 -12.63 -13.78 -6.12
CA ALA A 187 -12.89 -13.42 -4.73
C ALA A 187 -13.64 -12.09 -4.62
N GLY A 188 -13.32 -11.12 -5.47
CA GLY A 188 -13.61 -9.72 -5.23
C GLY A 188 -12.63 -9.14 -4.22
N THR A 189 -12.32 -7.84 -4.34
CA THR A 189 -11.42 -7.12 -3.44
C THR A 189 -12.12 -5.93 -2.80
N GLU A 190 -11.75 -5.62 -1.57
CA GLU A 190 -12.07 -4.37 -0.90
C GLU A 190 -10.81 -3.52 -0.74
N LEU A 191 -10.98 -2.20 -0.71
CA LEU A 191 -9.90 -1.28 -0.38
C LEU A 191 -9.82 -1.11 1.13
N LEU A 192 -8.61 -1.08 1.64
CA LEU A 192 -8.28 -0.66 2.99
C LEU A 192 -7.62 0.71 2.93
N GLU A 193 -8.07 1.63 3.78
CA GLU A 193 -7.45 2.93 3.97
C GLU A 193 -6.67 2.98 5.30
N PRO A 194 -5.60 3.78 5.39
CA PRO A 194 -4.81 3.87 6.61
C PRO A 194 -5.52 4.76 7.64
N TYR A 195 -5.65 4.23 8.84
CA TYR A 195 -6.17 4.94 10.01
C TYR A 195 -5.03 5.37 10.93
N LEU A 196 -5.15 6.60 11.41
CA LEU A 196 -4.23 7.20 12.35
C LEU A 196 -4.87 7.19 13.74
N HIS A 197 -4.10 6.85 14.76
CA HIS A 197 -4.42 7.25 16.11
C HIS A 197 -4.16 8.74 16.24
N PHE A 198 -5.11 9.51 16.78
CA PHE A 198 -4.91 10.93 17.04
C PHE A 198 -5.05 11.25 18.52
N GLU A 199 -4.29 12.24 18.96
CA GLU A 199 -4.43 12.89 20.26
C GLU A 199 -4.51 14.40 20.06
N ILE A 200 -5.66 14.98 20.41
CA ILE A 200 -5.88 16.42 20.36
C ILE A 200 -5.79 16.99 21.76
N TYR A 201 -4.96 18.01 21.90
CA TYR A 201 -4.81 18.84 23.08
C TYR A 201 -5.44 20.19 22.77
N ALA A 202 -6.43 20.61 23.53
CA ALA A 202 -7.08 21.90 23.36
C ALA A 202 -7.61 22.43 24.69
N PRO A 203 -7.85 23.75 24.83
CA PRO A 203 -8.56 24.29 25.99
C PRO A 203 -9.95 23.67 26.14
N GLN A 204 -10.39 23.45 27.39
CA GLN A 204 -11.66 22.77 27.70
C GLN A 204 -12.89 23.44 27.04
N GLU A 205 -12.84 24.75 26.82
CA GLU A 205 -13.90 25.53 26.15
C GLU A 205 -14.25 24.99 24.76
N TYR A 206 -13.28 24.39 24.06
CA TYR A 206 -13.46 23.88 22.70
C TYR A 206 -13.83 22.39 22.64
N LEU A 207 -13.93 21.71 23.79
CA LEU A 207 -14.28 20.29 23.89
C LEU A 207 -15.49 19.93 23.05
N SER A 208 -16.61 20.61 23.28
CA SER A 208 -17.89 20.28 22.66
C SER A 208 -17.82 20.38 21.14
N ARG A 209 -17.11 21.40 20.64
CA ARG A 209 -16.91 21.59 19.20
C ARG A 209 -16.03 20.50 18.61
N ALA A 210 -14.88 20.22 19.21
CA ALA A 210 -13.97 19.17 18.74
C ALA A 210 -14.65 17.80 18.73
N TYR A 211 -15.46 17.50 19.75
CA TYR A 211 -16.24 16.26 19.84
C TYR A 211 -17.30 16.14 18.74
N HIS A 212 -18.00 17.24 18.42
CA HIS A 212 -19.01 17.26 17.36
C HIS A 212 -18.44 17.28 15.94
N ASP A 213 -17.24 17.82 15.74
CA ASP A 213 -16.59 17.86 14.42
C ASP A 213 -15.92 16.52 14.07
N ALA A 214 -15.48 15.72 15.04
CA ALA A 214 -14.81 14.44 14.77
C ALA A 214 -15.59 13.50 13.82
N PRO A 215 -16.91 13.24 14.01
CA PRO A 215 -17.67 12.41 13.08
C PRO A 215 -17.76 12.98 11.65
N ARG A 216 -17.69 14.31 11.48
CA ARG A 216 -17.68 14.93 10.14
C ARG A 216 -16.45 14.54 9.34
N TYR A 217 -15.34 14.32 10.03
CA TYR A 217 -14.07 13.87 9.47
C TYR A 217 -13.90 12.34 9.54
N CYS A 218 -15.00 11.60 9.72
CA CYS A 218 -15.00 10.15 9.89
C CYS A 218 -14.11 9.67 11.04
N ALA A 219 -13.93 10.51 12.06
CA ALA A 219 -13.09 10.20 13.21
C ALA A 219 -13.93 9.62 14.35
N ASP A 220 -13.45 8.53 14.93
CA ASP A 220 -14.06 7.85 16.07
C ASP A 220 -13.31 8.20 17.35
N ILE A 221 -14.01 8.77 18.33
CA ILE A 221 -13.44 9.14 19.62
C ILE A 221 -13.47 7.93 20.55
N VAL A 222 -12.30 7.52 21.01
CA VAL A 222 -12.12 6.37 21.92
C VAL A 222 -12.19 6.82 23.38
N SER A 223 -11.56 7.95 23.71
CA SER A 223 -11.55 8.45 25.08
C SER A 223 -11.34 9.96 25.14
N THR A 224 -11.85 10.55 26.23
CA THR A 224 -11.68 11.97 26.56
C THR A 224 -11.11 12.06 27.96
N GLN A 225 -10.04 12.83 28.14
CA GLN A 225 -9.46 13.11 29.44
C GLN A 225 -9.37 14.63 29.64
N ILE A 226 -9.78 15.11 30.80
CA ILE A 226 -9.63 16.52 31.17
C ILE A 226 -8.52 16.58 32.21
N LYS A 227 -7.50 17.40 31.95
CA LYS A 227 -6.39 17.65 32.87
C LYS A 227 -6.25 19.16 33.05
N ASN A 228 -6.57 19.65 34.25
CA ASN A 228 -6.61 21.09 34.55
C ASN A 228 -7.57 21.80 33.58
N ASP A 229 -7.10 22.80 32.84
CA ASP A 229 -7.87 23.56 31.83
C ASP A 229 -7.73 23.01 30.40
N GLU A 230 -7.01 21.89 30.20
CA GLU A 230 -6.83 21.25 28.91
C GLU A 230 -7.66 19.96 28.80
N VAL A 231 -8.21 19.73 27.61
CA VAL A 231 -8.79 18.46 27.22
C VAL A 231 -7.87 17.73 26.24
N ILE A 232 -7.71 16.43 26.50
CA ILE A 232 -7.07 15.47 25.63
C ILE A 232 -8.16 14.57 25.03
N LEU A 233 -8.39 14.68 23.73
CA LEU A 233 -9.29 13.81 22.97
C LEU A 233 -8.46 12.79 22.21
N LYS A 234 -8.73 11.50 22.43
CA LYS A 234 -8.04 10.41 21.74
C LYS A 234 -9.00 9.62 20.88
N GLY A 235 -8.56 9.27 19.68
CA GLY A 235 -9.41 8.54 18.75
C GLY A 235 -8.68 7.98 17.55
N GLU A 236 -9.45 7.62 16.54
CA GLU A 236 -8.99 7.12 15.26
C GLU A 236 -9.57 7.95 14.14
N ILE A 237 -8.78 8.22 13.10
CA ILE A 237 -9.20 9.04 11.96
C ILE A 237 -8.56 8.53 10.67
N PRO A 238 -9.31 8.49 9.55
CA PRO A 238 -8.73 8.21 8.25
C PRO A 238 -7.65 9.22 7.88
N ALA A 239 -6.51 8.74 7.35
CA ALA A 239 -5.41 9.61 6.96
C ALA A 239 -5.78 10.63 5.86
N ARG A 240 -6.86 10.39 5.11
CA ARG A 240 -7.37 11.36 4.12
C ARG A 240 -7.99 12.61 4.74
N CYS A 241 -8.55 12.51 5.95
CA CYS A 241 -9.32 13.58 6.59
C CYS A 241 -8.52 14.38 7.63
N ILE A 242 -7.39 13.84 8.10
CA ILE A 242 -6.61 14.45 9.19
C ILE A 242 -6.08 15.85 8.88
N GLN A 243 -5.71 16.12 7.62
CA GLN A 243 -5.11 17.41 7.25
C GLN A 243 -6.14 18.54 7.34
N GLU A 244 -7.35 18.30 6.80
CA GLU A 244 -8.46 19.24 6.90
C GLU A 244 -8.85 19.47 8.37
N TYR A 245 -8.91 18.39 9.15
CA TYR A 245 -9.25 18.49 10.57
C TYR A 245 -8.21 19.26 11.39
N ARG A 246 -6.91 19.13 11.08
CA ARG A 246 -5.85 19.94 11.71
C ARG A 246 -6.00 21.42 11.42
N ASN A 247 -6.34 21.77 10.18
CA ASN A 247 -6.54 23.16 9.77
C ASN A 247 -7.74 23.77 10.51
N ASP A 248 -8.85 23.02 10.57
CA ASP A 248 -10.05 23.44 11.30
C ASP A 248 -9.81 23.57 12.80
N LEU A 249 -9.11 22.59 13.40
CA LEU A 249 -8.70 22.63 14.81
C LEU A 249 -7.92 23.90 15.11
N THR A 250 -6.92 24.20 14.30
CA THR A 250 -6.10 25.41 14.45
C THR A 250 -6.97 26.67 14.35
N TYR A 251 -7.90 26.71 13.39
CA TYR A 251 -8.80 27.84 13.20
C TYR A 251 -9.74 28.05 14.37
N PHE A 252 -10.47 27.02 14.83
CA PHE A 252 -11.47 27.21 15.88
C PHE A 252 -10.89 27.36 17.28
N THR A 253 -9.67 26.87 17.52
CA THR A 253 -8.95 27.05 18.79
C THR A 253 -8.08 28.30 18.81
N ASN A 254 -8.13 29.15 17.77
CA ASN A 254 -7.24 30.30 17.61
C ASN A 254 -5.75 29.94 17.75
N GLY A 255 -5.36 28.76 17.25
CA GLY A 255 -3.98 28.24 17.30
C GLY A 255 -3.57 27.60 18.62
N GLN A 256 -4.46 27.48 19.61
CA GLN A 256 -4.15 26.86 20.91
C GLN A 256 -4.23 25.32 20.88
N GLY A 257 -4.89 24.75 19.87
CA GLY A 257 -5.05 23.31 19.71
C GLY A 257 -3.84 22.64 19.05
N VAL A 258 -3.41 21.51 19.60
CA VAL A 258 -2.33 20.68 19.06
C VAL A 258 -2.87 19.28 18.76
N CYS A 259 -2.53 18.73 17.59
CA CYS A 259 -2.96 17.40 17.17
C CYS A 259 -1.76 16.50 16.82
N LEU A 260 -1.50 15.53 17.70
CA LEU A 260 -0.50 14.49 17.49
C LEU A 260 -1.15 13.29 16.79
N THR A 261 -0.39 12.63 15.92
CA THR A 261 -0.91 11.48 15.14
C THR A 261 0.14 10.41 15.00
N GLU A 262 -0.28 9.15 15.11
CA GLU A 262 0.54 7.97 14.89
C GLU A 262 -0.20 6.98 13.96
N LEU A 263 0.53 6.21 13.15
CA LEU A 263 -0.08 5.18 12.32
C LEU A 263 -0.60 4.05 13.23
N LYS A 264 -1.91 3.80 13.20
CA LYS A 264 -2.52 2.71 13.96
C LYS A 264 -2.62 1.43 13.14
N GLY A 265 -3.06 1.54 11.89
CA GLY A 265 -3.28 0.39 11.03
C GLY A 265 -4.12 0.75 9.82
N TYR A 266 -4.76 -0.26 9.25
CA TYR A 266 -5.65 -0.12 8.10
C TYR A 266 -7.05 -0.57 8.49
N GLN A 267 -8.08 0.00 7.86
CA GLN A 267 -9.46 -0.47 7.97
C GLN A 267 -10.14 -0.38 6.60
N THR A 268 -11.29 -1.04 6.44
CA THR A 268 -12.04 -0.99 5.19
C THR A 268 -12.38 0.46 4.83
N ALA A 269 -11.99 0.85 3.62
CA ALA A 269 -12.22 2.18 3.10
C ALA A 269 -13.72 2.42 2.88
N ILE A 270 -14.20 3.57 3.34
CA ILE A 270 -15.61 3.96 3.18
C ILE A 270 -15.71 4.94 2.01
N GLY A 271 -16.52 4.61 0.99
CA GLY A 271 -16.86 5.51 -0.11
C GLY A 271 -16.40 5.03 -1.49
N LYS A 272 -15.98 5.95 -2.35
CA LYS A 272 -15.62 5.64 -3.74
C LYS A 272 -14.24 4.97 -3.82
N PHE A 273 -14.16 3.88 -4.57
CA PHE A 273 -12.90 3.20 -4.84
C PHE A 273 -11.98 4.07 -5.69
N ILE A 274 -10.76 4.31 -5.20
CA ILE A 274 -9.70 4.99 -5.96
C ILE A 274 -8.85 3.91 -6.61
N CYS A 275 -8.74 3.94 -7.93
CA CYS A 275 -7.87 3.05 -8.68
C CYS A 275 -6.53 3.74 -8.94
N GLN A 276 -5.44 3.02 -8.75
CA GLN A 276 -4.11 3.42 -9.20
C GLN A 276 -3.78 2.74 -10.53
N PRO A 277 -3.14 3.43 -11.49
CA PRO A 277 -2.57 2.77 -12.66
C PRO A 277 -1.57 1.69 -12.25
N ARG A 278 -1.68 0.51 -12.85
CA ARG A 278 -0.69 -0.55 -12.62
C ARG A 278 0.68 -0.16 -13.18
N ARG A 279 1.74 -0.69 -12.56
CA ARG A 279 3.11 -0.52 -13.02
C ARG A 279 3.28 -1.33 -14.29
N PRO A 280 3.88 -0.75 -15.35
CA PRO A 280 4.03 -1.44 -16.61
C PRO A 280 5.02 -2.60 -16.48
N ASN A 281 4.60 -3.80 -16.91
CA ASN A 281 5.47 -4.95 -17.08
C ASN A 281 5.15 -5.63 -18.41
N SER A 282 5.94 -5.31 -19.44
CA SER A 282 5.68 -5.74 -20.82
C SER A 282 5.48 -7.26 -20.99
N ARG A 283 6.16 -8.08 -20.18
CA ARG A 283 6.03 -9.54 -20.24
C ARG A 283 4.71 -10.02 -19.65
N ILE A 284 4.34 -9.51 -18.48
CA ILE A 284 3.12 -9.93 -17.78
C ILE A 284 1.89 -9.29 -18.42
N ASP A 285 1.96 -8.01 -18.81
CA ASP A 285 0.85 -7.26 -19.39
C ASP A 285 0.39 -7.84 -20.73
N LYS A 286 1.34 -8.32 -21.56
CA LYS A 286 1.01 -9.03 -22.79
C LYS A 286 0.17 -10.27 -22.51
N VAL A 287 0.51 -11.03 -21.47
CA VAL A 287 -0.22 -12.26 -21.11
C VAL A 287 -1.55 -11.92 -20.46
N ARG A 288 -1.59 -10.96 -19.52
CA ARG A 288 -2.84 -10.44 -18.93
C ARG A 288 -3.85 -10.04 -20.00
N HIS A 289 -3.41 -9.30 -21.01
CA HIS A 289 -4.26 -8.89 -22.12
C HIS A 289 -4.82 -10.07 -22.93
N MET A 290 -4.10 -11.21 -23.01
CA MET A 290 -4.66 -12.43 -23.60
C MET A 290 -5.80 -13.01 -22.76
N PHE A 291 -5.65 -13.03 -21.42
CA PHE A 291 -6.71 -13.49 -20.51
C PHE A 291 -7.93 -12.55 -20.49
N HIS A 292 -7.71 -11.23 -20.53
CA HIS A 292 -8.81 -10.25 -20.58
C HIS A 292 -9.66 -10.27 -21.85
N LYS A 293 -9.14 -10.80 -22.96
CA LYS A 293 -9.90 -10.92 -24.22
C LYS A 293 -10.89 -12.08 -24.24
N LEU A 294 -10.76 -13.01 -23.29
CA LEU A 294 -11.58 -14.21 -23.18
C LEU A 294 -12.69 -14.11 -22.13
N ASP A 295 -12.57 -13.14 -21.20
CA ASP A 295 -13.59 -12.75 -20.22
C ASP A 295 -14.62 -11.78 -20.85
#